data_AF-A0A7Y5J5Z6-F1
#
_entry.id   AF-A0A7Y5J5Z6-F1
#
_cell.length_a   1.000
_cell.length_b   1.000
_cell.length_c   1.000
_cell.angle_alpha   90.00
_cell.angle_beta   90.00
_cell.angle_gamma   90.00
#
_symmetry.space_group_name_H-M   'P 1'
#
loop_
_entity.id
_entity.type
_entity.pdbx_description
1 polymer ?
#
loop_
_entity_poly.entity_id
_entity_poly.type
_entity_poly.pdbx_seq_one_letter_code
_entity_poly.pdbx_strand_id
1 'polypeptide(L)'
;MEELLQHFQNIQSIIQRNKAGALFAANSYMLSTYWEVGAYLSYRLTERIYGTKVVAKLAEWLQNQEPGIKGFDRRSLYRMRDFFETWFTVDWAGLNLPKYLITNPFLDLSEKILPYEMEIVGSVIPQSPPLPLIISRITIRNST
;
A
#
# COMPACT_ATOMS: atom_id res chain seq x y z
N MET A 1 18.68 42.54 -5.08
CA MET A 1 17.53 41.98 -5.83
C MET A 1 17.69 40.47 -6.03
N GLU A 2 18.88 40.01 -6.41
CA GLU A 2 19.21 38.58 -6.60
C GLU A 2 19.11 37.74 -5.31
N GLU A 3 19.55 38.29 -4.17
CA GLU A 3 19.44 37.63 -2.85
C GLU A 3 17.97 37.39 -2.41
N LEU A 4 17.08 38.34 -2.73
CA LEU A 4 15.65 38.23 -2.44
C LEU A 4 14.99 37.12 -3.28
N LEU A 5 15.37 37.03 -4.57
CA LEU A 5 14.90 35.96 -5.44
C LEU A 5 15.38 34.58 -4.97
N GLN A 6 16.63 34.48 -4.52
CA GLN A 6 17.17 33.25 -3.95
C GLN A 6 16.41 32.82 -2.68
N HIS A 7 16.04 33.77 -1.81
CA HIS A 7 15.18 33.49 -0.65
C HIS A 7 13.80 32.96 -1.06
N PHE A 8 13.16 33.54 -2.08
CA PHE A 8 11.87 33.06 -2.58
C PHE A 8 11.96 31.65 -3.18
N GLN A 9 13.03 31.37 -3.93
CA GLN A 9 13.29 30.03 -4.48
C GLN A 9 13.52 29.00 -3.37
N ASN A 10 14.23 29.36 -2.30
CA ASN A 10 14.43 28.49 -1.14
C ASN A 10 13.09 28.14 -0.46
N ILE A 11 12.22 29.13 -0.26
CA ILE A 11 10.87 28.92 0.29
C ILE A 11 10.03 28.04 -0.64
N GLN A 12 10.06 28.30 -1.95
CA GLN A 12 9.36 27.48 -2.95
C GLN A 12 9.84 26.01 -2.92
N SER A 13 11.15 25.78 -2.82
CA SER A 13 11.73 24.44 -2.71
C SER A 13 11.29 23.71 -1.44
N ILE A 14 11.23 24.40 -0.29
CA ILE A 14 10.69 23.85 0.97
C ILE A 14 9.24 23.42 0.77
N ILE A 15 8.39 24.27 0.18
CA ILE A 15 6.98 23.96 -0.06
C ILE A 15 6.83 22.75 -0.99
N GLN A 16 7.55 22.73 -2.11
CA GLN A 16 7.48 21.63 -3.08
C GLN A 16 7.92 20.31 -2.47
N ARG A 17 9.04 20.31 -1.74
CA ARG A 17 9.55 19.12 -1.05
C ARG A 17 8.55 18.56 -0.04
N ASN A 18 7.95 19.41 0.79
CA ASN A 18 6.96 18.96 1.78
C ASN A 18 5.67 18.44 1.11
N LYS A 19 5.20 19.08 0.03
CA LYS A 19 4.06 18.58 -0.76
C LYS A 19 4.35 17.22 -1.39
N ALA A 20 5.53 17.07 -1.99
CA ALA A 20 5.96 15.80 -2.56
C ALA A 20 6.04 14.69 -1.49
N GLY A 21 6.59 15.01 -0.31
CA GLY A 21 6.64 14.11 0.84
C GLY A 21 5.25 13.67 1.31
N ALA A 22 4.30 14.59 1.42
CA ALA A 22 2.93 14.28 1.82
C ALA A 22 2.23 13.35 0.81
N LEU A 23 2.36 13.64 -0.50
CA LEU A 23 1.82 12.79 -1.56
C LEU A 23 2.45 11.40 -1.55
N PHE A 24 3.77 11.32 -1.35
CA PHE A 24 4.48 10.05 -1.26
C PHE A 24 4.00 9.23 -0.07
N ALA A 25 3.89 9.84 1.12
CA ALA A 25 3.40 9.15 2.32
C ALA A 25 1.97 8.64 2.11
N ALA A 26 1.07 9.47 1.58
CA ALA A 26 -0.30 9.07 1.27
C ALA A 26 -0.35 7.88 0.28
N ASN A 27 0.47 7.93 -0.78
CA ASN A 27 0.57 6.83 -1.74
C ASN A 27 1.12 5.54 -1.11
N SER A 28 2.13 5.65 -0.25
CA SER A 28 2.68 4.50 0.47
C SER A 28 1.63 3.84 1.36
N TYR A 29 0.87 4.64 2.13
CA TYR A 29 -0.22 4.10 2.96
C TYR A 29 -1.33 3.48 2.10
N MET A 30 -1.69 4.10 0.98
CA MET A 30 -2.66 3.53 0.04
C MET A 30 -2.20 2.16 -0.50
N LEU A 31 -0.93 2.03 -0.89
CA LEU A 31 -0.36 0.75 -1.33
C LEU A 31 -0.33 -0.28 -0.21
N SER A 32 -0.02 0.10 1.02
CA SER A 32 -0.13 -0.78 2.19
C SER A 32 -1.56 -1.26 2.40
N THR A 33 -2.56 -0.37 2.32
CA THR A 33 -3.97 -0.78 2.40
C THR A 33 -4.34 -1.75 1.30
N TYR A 34 -3.93 -1.48 0.06
CA TYR A 34 -4.17 -2.39 -1.08
C TYR A 34 -3.58 -3.77 -0.84
N TRP A 35 -2.37 -3.81 -0.31
CA TRP A 35 -1.67 -5.05 0.01
C TRP A 35 -2.35 -5.85 1.12
N GLU A 36 -2.65 -5.22 2.25
CA GLU A 36 -3.26 -5.88 3.41
C GLU A 36 -4.68 -6.38 3.11
N VAL A 37 -5.48 -5.55 2.45
CA VAL A 37 -6.83 -5.96 2.01
C VAL A 37 -6.74 -7.08 0.97
N GLY A 38 -5.78 -6.97 0.03
CA GLY A 38 -5.54 -8.00 -0.96
C GLY A 38 -5.17 -9.36 -0.36
N ALA A 39 -4.25 -9.36 0.60
CA ALA A 39 -3.85 -10.55 1.36
C ALA A 39 -5.04 -11.16 2.11
N TYR A 40 -5.82 -10.33 2.80
CA TYR A 40 -7.00 -10.76 3.52
C TYR A 40 -8.02 -11.45 2.59
N LEU A 41 -8.32 -10.82 1.45
CA LEU A 41 -9.27 -11.36 0.48
C LEU A 41 -8.75 -12.63 -0.19
N SER A 42 -7.47 -12.68 -0.56
CA SER A 42 -6.86 -13.87 -1.16
C SER A 42 -6.96 -15.07 -0.22
N TYR A 43 -6.63 -14.88 1.06
CA TYR A 43 -6.76 -15.91 2.08
C TYR A 43 -8.21 -16.40 2.23
N ARG A 44 -9.17 -15.49 2.47
CA ARG A 44 -10.58 -15.85 2.71
C ARG A 44 -11.29 -16.50 1.51
N LEU A 45 -10.90 -16.13 0.29
CA LEU A 45 -11.40 -16.76 -0.94
C LEU A 45 -10.81 -18.16 -1.11
N THR A 46 -9.55 -18.36 -0.73
CA THR A 46 -8.86 -19.67 -0.79
C THR A 46 -9.46 -20.66 0.21
N GLU A 47 -9.85 -20.21 1.40
CA GLU A 47 -10.58 -21.03 2.39
C GLU A 47 -12.00 -21.44 1.92
N ARG A 48 -12.45 -21.00 0.72
CA ARG A 48 -13.80 -21.14 0.17
C ARG A 48 -14.92 -20.57 1.05
N ILE A 49 -14.58 -19.84 2.11
CA ILE A 49 -15.52 -19.15 2.99
C ILE A 49 -16.14 -17.97 2.22
N TYR A 50 -15.32 -17.25 1.45
CA TYR A 50 -15.79 -16.11 0.68
C TYR A 50 -16.05 -16.55 -0.76
N GLY A 51 -17.29 -16.34 -1.22
CA GLY A 51 -17.65 -16.41 -2.64
C GLY A 51 -17.76 -15.02 -3.25
N THR A 52 -18.02 -14.94 -4.56
CA THR A 52 -18.21 -13.65 -5.29
C THR A 52 -19.28 -12.75 -4.68
N LYS A 53 -20.34 -13.35 -4.11
CA LYS A 53 -21.42 -12.63 -3.41
C LYS A 53 -20.97 -11.99 -2.09
N VAL A 54 -19.98 -12.57 -1.40
CA VAL A 54 -19.48 -12.04 -0.11
C VAL A 54 -18.65 -10.77 -0.34
N VAL A 55 -17.82 -10.74 -1.39
CA VAL A 55 -17.05 -9.53 -1.75
C VAL A 55 -17.97 -8.38 -2.16
N ALA A 56 -19.07 -8.67 -2.86
CA ALA A 56 -20.08 -7.67 -3.18
C ALA A 56 -20.73 -7.08 -1.91
N LYS A 57 -21.14 -7.94 -0.96
CA LYS A 57 -21.69 -7.51 0.33
C LYS A 57 -20.69 -6.71 1.16
N LEU A 58 -19.41 -7.07 1.13
CA LEU A 58 -18.36 -6.30 1.80
C LEU A 58 -18.25 -4.89 1.21
N ALA A 59 -18.25 -4.75 -0.11
CA ALA A 59 -18.21 -3.44 -0.77
C ALA A 59 -19.43 -2.58 -0.39
N GLU A 60 -20.64 -3.16 -0.43
CA GLU A 60 -21.87 -2.46 -0.01
C GLU A 60 -21.81 -2.06 1.47
N TRP A 61 -21.34 -2.96 2.33
CA TRP A 61 -21.19 -2.68 3.76
C TRP A 61 -20.21 -1.53 4.00
N LEU A 62 -19.04 -1.52 3.34
CA LEU A 62 -18.05 -0.44 3.45
C LEU A 62 -18.63 0.92 3.03
N GLN A 63 -19.38 0.98 1.92
CA GLN A 63 -20.03 2.21 1.47
C GLN A 63 -21.08 2.73 2.46
N ASN A 64 -21.77 1.82 3.16
CA ASN A 64 -22.75 2.18 4.17
C ASN A 64 -22.11 2.64 5.48
N GLN A 65 -21.00 2.02 5.90
CA GLN A 65 -20.28 2.41 7.12
C GLN A 65 -19.50 3.71 6.95
N GLU A 66 -18.94 3.92 5.76
CA GLU A 66 -18.17 5.12 5.42
C GLU A 66 -18.73 5.78 4.16
N PRO A 67 -19.81 6.57 4.27
CA PRO A 67 -20.42 7.23 3.12
C PRO A 67 -19.42 8.12 2.36
N GLY A 68 -19.24 7.83 1.08
CA GLY A 68 -18.33 8.59 0.21
C GLY A 68 -16.90 8.04 0.13
N ILE A 69 -16.61 6.90 0.77
CA ILE A 69 -15.32 6.22 0.62
C ILE A 69 -15.10 5.80 -0.84
N LYS A 70 -13.97 6.24 -1.43
CA LYS A 70 -13.62 5.96 -2.82
C LYS A 70 -12.59 4.83 -2.89
N GLY A 71 -12.67 4.01 -3.94
CA GLY A 71 -11.68 2.96 -4.19
C GLY A 71 -11.89 1.66 -3.40
N PHE A 72 -13.04 1.49 -2.75
CA PHE A 72 -13.43 0.27 -2.03
C PHE A 72 -14.72 -0.34 -2.58
N ASP A 73 -14.98 -0.13 -3.87
CA ASP A 73 -16.03 -0.87 -4.57
C ASP A 73 -15.60 -2.32 -4.86
N ARG A 74 -16.56 -3.15 -5.29
CA ARG A 74 -16.32 -4.57 -5.60
C ARG A 74 -15.13 -4.78 -6.56
N ARG A 75 -14.99 -3.95 -7.60
CA ARG A 75 -13.90 -4.12 -8.58
C ARG A 75 -12.56 -3.77 -7.96
N SER A 76 -12.52 -2.70 -7.17
CA SER A 76 -11.31 -2.24 -6.49
C SER A 76 -10.83 -3.26 -5.46
N LEU A 77 -11.72 -3.89 -4.70
CA LEU A 77 -11.40 -5.00 -3.80
C LEU A 77 -10.76 -6.20 -4.54
N TYR A 78 -11.28 -6.56 -5.71
CA TYR A 78 -10.64 -7.60 -6.54
C TYR A 78 -9.27 -7.17 -7.06
N ARG A 79 -9.10 -5.90 -7.45
CA ARG A 79 -7.79 -5.36 -7.86
C ARG A 79 -6.78 -5.41 -6.72
N MET A 80 -7.20 -5.14 -5.49
CA MET A 80 -6.34 -5.27 -4.30
C MET A 80 -5.87 -6.72 -4.12
N ARG A 81 -6.77 -7.69 -4.25
CA ARG A 81 -6.42 -9.12 -4.23
C ARG A 81 -5.44 -9.47 -5.35
N ASP A 82 -5.76 -9.13 -6.59
CA ASP A 82 -4.93 -9.46 -7.75
C ASP A 82 -3.54 -8.82 -7.62
N PHE A 83 -3.47 -7.60 -7.10
CA PHE A 83 -2.21 -6.92 -6.77
C PHE A 83 -1.39 -7.73 -5.78
N PHE A 84 -1.97 -8.12 -4.64
CA PHE A 84 -1.29 -8.98 -3.68
C PHE A 84 -0.81 -10.29 -4.31
N GLU A 85 -1.70 -11.01 -5.01
CA GLU A 85 -1.42 -12.30 -5.63
C GLU A 85 -0.30 -12.23 -6.68
N THR A 86 -0.24 -11.14 -7.44
CA THR A 86 0.80 -10.91 -8.46
C THR A 86 2.17 -10.71 -7.86
N TRP A 87 2.25 -9.98 -6.75
CA TRP A 87 3.52 -9.47 -6.24
C TRP A 87 4.07 -10.27 -5.04
N PHE A 88 3.25 -11.03 -4.32
CA PHE A 88 3.74 -11.88 -3.22
C PHE A 88 4.56 -13.07 -3.72
N THR A 89 4.32 -13.53 -4.95
CA THR A 89 5.06 -14.65 -5.55
C THR A 89 6.43 -14.25 -6.10
N VAL A 90 6.75 -12.96 -6.12
CA VAL A 90 8.01 -12.46 -6.67
C VAL A 90 9.14 -12.71 -5.68
N ASP A 91 10.21 -13.36 -6.15
CA ASP A 91 11.46 -13.49 -5.40
C ASP A 91 12.27 -12.18 -5.44
N TRP A 92 11.94 -11.28 -4.52
CA TRP A 92 12.61 -9.98 -4.42
C TRP A 92 14.08 -10.09 -3.99
N ALA A 93 14.45 -11.15 -3.25
CA ALA A 93 15.82 -11.35 -2.79
C ALA A 93 16.74 -11.74 -3.95
N GLY A 94 16.24 -12.53 -4.91
CA GLY A 94 16.96 -12.91 -6.13
C GLY A 94 17.24 -11.76 -7.10
N LEU A 95 16.55 -10.62 -6.97
CA LEU A 95 16.66 -9.49 -7.92
C LEU A 95 17.87 -8.57 -7.68
N ASN A 96 18.62 -8.75 -6.58
CA ASN A 96 19.82 -7.96 -6.24
C ASN A 96 19.66 -6.44 -6.45
N LEU A 97 18.58 -5.89 -5.89
CA LEU A 97 18.19 -4.49 -6.10
C LEU A 97 19.16 -3.53 -5.40
N PRO A 98 19.52 -2.39 -6.03
CA PRO A 98 20.41 -1.42 -5.40
C PRO A 98 19.81 -0.80 -4.14
N LYS A 99 20.65 -0.58 -3.12
CA LYS A 99 20.24 -0.15 -1.76
C LYS A 99 19.33 1.08 -1.75
N TYR A 100 19.53 2.03 -2.66
CA TYR A 100 18.69 3.24 -2.72
C TYR A 100 17.25 2.96 -3.16
N LEU A 101 16.94 1.79 -3.73
CA LEU A 101 15.57 1.33 -4.03
C LEU A 101 14.88 0.67 -2.82
N ILE A 102 15.63 0.43 -1.73
CA ILE A 102 15.11 -0.17 -0.49
C ILE A 102 15.23 0.77 0.73
N THR A 103 16.13 1.77 0.73
CA THR A 103 16.25 2.75 1.83
C THR A 103 15.38 3.99 1.63
N ASN A 104 14.44 4.23 2.54
CA ASN A 104 13.64 5.43 2.55
C ASN A 104 14.22 6.47 3.52
N PRO A 105 14.61 7.68 3.08
CA PRO A 105 15.10 8.73 3.96
C PRO A 105 14.01 9.34 4.88
N PHE A 106 12.73 9.04 4.65
CA PHE A 106 11.58 9.57 5.39
C PHE A 106 10.73 8.51 6.10
N LEU A 107 10.99 7.22 5.89
CA LEU A 107 10.39 6.12 6.65
C LEU A 107 11.52 5.19 7.07
N ASP A 108 11.87 5.23 8.35
CA ASP A 108 12.64 4.16 8.93
C ASP A 108 11.76 2.91 9.02
N LEU A 109 11.86 2.05 8.02
CA LEU A 109 11.14 0.77 7.94
C LEU A 109 11.93 -0.35 8.61
N SER A 110 13.01 -0.04 9.35
CA SER A 110 13.87 -1.03 10.00
C SER A 110 13.33 -1.52 11.36
N GLU A 111 12.34 -0.87 11.96
CA GLU A 111 11.95 -1.21 13.34
C GLU A 111 11.00 -2.40 13.49
N LYS A 112 10.37 -2.93 12.44
CA LYS A 112 9.48 -4.10 12.59
C LYS A 112 9.53 -5.04 11.38
N ILE A 113 10.57 -5.84 11.30
CA ILE A 113 10.50 -7.14 10.62
C ILE A 113 10.55 -8.20 11.73
N LEU A 114 9.38 -8.60 12.25
CA LEU A 114 9.28 -9.71 13.20
C LEU A 114 9.30 -11.05 12.46
N PRO A 115 9.78 -12.15 13.09
CA PRO A 115 9.87 -13.45 12.44
C PRO A 115 8.48 -14.02 12.15
N TYR A 116 8.36 -14.65 10.98
CA TYR A 116 7.14 -15.27 10.47
C TYR A 116 6.99 -16.70 11.00
N GLU A 117 5.98 -16.94 11.83
CA GLU A 117 5.49 -18.29 12.14
C GLU A 117 3.98 -18.36 11.87
N MET A 118 3.59 -19.34 11.05
CA MET A 118 2.20 -19.65 10.74
C MET A 118 1.61 -20.50 11.85
N GLU A 119 0.73 -19.94 12.68
CA GLU A 119 -0.20 -20.73 13.50
C GLU A 119 -1.65 -20.29 13.22
N ILE A 120 -2.49 -21.28 12.91
CA ILE A 120 -3.87 -21.13 12.48
C ILE A 120 -4.76 -21.33 13.71
N VAL A 121 -5.69 -20.41 13.97
CA VAL A 121 -7.11 -20.68 14.32
C VAL A 121 -7.81 -19.38 14.79
N GLY A 122 -9.00 -19.12 14.21
CA GLY A 122 -10.11 -18.41 14.87
C GLY A 122 -9.94 -16.90 15.11
N SER A 123 -10.58 -16.08 14.27
CA SER A 123 -10.76 -14.62 14.48
C SER A 123 -9.50 -13.74 14.45
N VAL A 124 -8.42 -14.21 13.83
CA VAL A 124 -7.19 -13.43 13.61
C VAL A 124 -7.36 -12.59 12.34
N ILE A 125 -7.09 -11.28 12.41
CA ILE A 125 -6.75 -10.49 11.22
C ILE A 125 -5.48 -11.17 10.68
N PRO A 126 -5.49 -11.86 9.53
CA PRO A 126 -4.27 -12.45 8.99
C PRO A 126 -3.23 -11.34 8.92
N GLN A 127 -2.14 -11.49 9.67
CA GLN A 127 -1.04 -10.54 9.62
C GLN A 127 -0.47 -10.63 8.21
N SER A 128 -0.80 -9.63 7.38
CA SER A 128 -0.34 -9.57 6.00
C SER A 128 1.19 -9.52 6.01
N PRO A 129 1.88 -10.21 5.07
CA PRO A 129 3.31 -10.02 4.93
C PRO A 129 3.61 -8.52 4.73
N PRO A 130 4.77 -8.00 5.14
CA PRO A 130 5.10 -6.60 4.89
C PRO A 130 5.19 -6.36 3.38
N LEU A 131 4.60 -5.25 2.89
CA LEU A 131 4.70 -4.84 1.49
C LEU A 131 6.19 -4.69 1.10
N PRO A 132 6.66 -5.34 0.03
CA PRO A 132 8.04 -5.16 -0.43
C PRO A 132 8.35 -3.68 -0.71
N LEU A 133 9.47 -3.20 -0.17
CA LEU A 133 9.85 -1.77 -0.18
C LEU A 133 10.03 -1.16 -1.57
N ILE A 134 10.22 -1.99 -2.59
CA ILE A 134 10.31 -1.52 -3.98
C ILE A 134 8.94 -1.22 -4.58
N ILE A 135 7.89 -1.89 -4.13
CA ILE A 135 6.53 -1.68 -4.62
C ILE A 135 5.95 -0.39 -4.04
N SER A 136 6.27 -0.05 -2.77
CA SER A 136 5.85 1.21 -2.15
C SER A 136 6.38 2.47 -2.87
N ARG A 137 7.34 2.29 -3.78
CA ARG A 137 7.95 3.36 -4.59
C ARG A 137 7.32 3.51 -5.97
N ILE A 138 6.52 2.54 -6.42
CA ILE A 138 5.83 2.66 -7.70
C ILE A 138 4.75 3.73 -7.52
N THR A 139 5.00 4.91 -8.06
CA THR A 139 3.97 5.95 -8.10
C THR A 139 2.87 5.42 -8.99
N ILE A 140 1.66 5.24 -8.46
CA ILE A 140 0.48 5.12 -9.31
C ILE A 140 0.37 6.46 -10.02
N ARG A 141 0.91 6.57 -11.24
CA ARG A 141 0.48 7.62 -12.15
C ARG A 141 -1.00 7.36 -12.36
N ASN A 142 -1.85 8.20 -11.76
CA ASN A 142 -3.19 8.37 -12.28
C ASN A 142 -3.01 8.83 -13.73
N SER A 143 -3.18 7.90 -14.67
CA SER A 143 -3.47 8.25 -16.05
C SER A 143 -4.66 9.20 -16.01
N THR A 144 -4.44 10.40 -16.50
CA THR A 144 -5.46 11.42 -16.79
C THR A 144 -6.73 10.85 -17.39
#